data_AF-A0A536X2N8-F1
#
_entry.id   AF-A0A536X2N8-F1
#
_cell.length_a   1.000
_cell.length_b   1.000
_cell.length_c   1.000
_cell.angle_alpha   90.00
_cell.angle_beta   90.00
_cell.angle_gamma   90.00
#
_symmetry.space_group_name_H-M   'P 1'
#
loop_
_entity.id
_entity.type
_entity.pdbx_description
1 polymer ?
#
loop_
_entity_poly.entity_id
_entity_poly.type
_entity_poly.pdbx_seq_one_letter_code
_entity_poly.pdbx_strand_id
1 'polypeptide(L)'
;LFMCAYYMLFGAFSTLALGFNLLLLVAVLSMLQATLSLQGMAAIALTLGMAIDANVLINERVREELRGGASPQAAIATGYERAWSTILDSNVTTLIAGIALLAFGSGPVRGFAVVHVLGILTSMFSAVVFSRGLVNLYYGRQKKLKGVSIGQIWKPATNAPAKS
;
A
#
# COMPACT_ATOMS: atom_id res chain seq x y z
N LEU A 1 -4.19 -12.37 -6.73
CA LEU A 1 -5.47 -12.88 -7.28
C LEU A 1 -6.68 -12.20 -6.65
N PHE A 2 -6.87 -12.27 -5.31
CA PHE A 2 -7.97 -11.59 -4.61
C PHE A 2 -8.05 -10.08 -4.90
N MET A 3 -6.94 -9.34 -4.77
CA MET A 3 -6.92 -7.89 -5.06
C MET A 3 -7.22 -7.54 -6.52
N CYS A 4 -6.68 -8.29 -7.47
CA CYS A 4 -6.92 -8.05 -8.89
C CYS A 4 -8.38 -8.33 -9.29
N ALA A 5 -9.00 -9.36 -8.70
CA ALA A 5 -10.40 -9.70 -8.96
C ALA A 5 -11.38 -8.69 -8.33
N TYR A 6 -11.05 -8.12 -7.16
CA TYR A 6 -11.97 -7.24 -6.43
C TYR A 6 -11.80 -5.74 -6.79
N TYR A 7 -10.59 -5.29 -7.17
CA TYR A 7 -10.29 -3.87 -7.40
C TYR A 7 -9.74 -3.54 -8.81
N MET A 8 -9.69 -4.50 -9.74
CA MET A 8 -9.25 -4.32 -11.14
C MET A 8 -7.92 -3.55 -11.26
N LEU A 9 -7.92 -2.34 -11.86
CA LEU A 9 -6.70 -1.54 -12.14
C LEU A 9 -5.92 -1.17 -10.86
N PHE A 10 -6.61 -0.88 -9.76
CA PHE A 10 -5.98 -0.59 -8.46
C PHE A 10 -5.31 -1.82 -7.84
N GLY A 11 -5.87 -3.02 -8.09
CA GLY A 11 -5.28 -4.29 -7.69
C GLY A 11 -3.96 -4.59 -8.42
N ALA A 12 -3.85 -4.22 -9.69
CA ALA A 12 -2.62 -4.39 -10.48
C ALA A 12 -1.48 -3.50 -9.95
N PHE A 13 -1.77 -2.23 -9.66
CA PHE A 13 -0.81 -1.30 -9.04
C PHE A 13 -0.37 -1.78 -7.65
N SER A 14 -1.30 -2.27 -6.83
CA SER A 14 -1.00 -2.82 -5.50
C SER A 14 -0.08 -4.05 -5.58
N THR A 15 -0.29 -4.92 -6.58
CA THR A 15 0.53 -6.12 -6.79
C THR A 15 1.94 -5.78 -7.26
N LEU A 16 2.09 -4.79 -8.14
CA LEU A 16 3.41 -4.29 -8.57
C LEU A 16 4.19 -3.67 -7.41
N ALA A 17 3.53 -2.87 -6.56
CA ALA A 17 4.14 -2.28 -5.38
C ALA A 17 4.66 -3.34 -4.40
N LEU A 18 3.88 -4.41 -4.18
CA LEU A 18 4.29 -5.56 -3.37
C LEU A 18 5.52 -6.27 -3.95
N GLY A 19 5.52 -6.52 -5.27
CA GLY A 19 6.65 -7.14 -5.96
C GLY A 19 7.93 -6.31 -5.86
N PHE A 20 7.83 -4.99 -6.04
CA PHE A 20 8.97 -4.09 -5.90
C PHE A 20 9.49 -4.02 -4.45
N ASN A 21 8.61 -4.00 -3.45
CA ASN A 21 9.03 -4.06 -2.05
C ASN A 21 9.79 -5.36 -1.73
N LEU A 22 9.28 -6.50 -2.18
CA LEU A 22 9.94 -7.79 -1.97
C LEU A 22 11.32 -7.85 -2.65
N LEU A 23 11.42 -7.33 -3.88
CA LEU A 23 12.68 -7.25 -4.60
C LEU A 23 13.70 -6.37 -3.84
N LEU A 24 13.30 -5.19 -3.38
CA LEU A 24 14.14 -4.31 -2.57
C LEU A 24 14.60 -4.98 -1.27
N LEU A 25 13.71 -5.66 -0.56
CA LEU A 25 14.05 -6.37 0.68
C LEU A 25 15.11 -7.44 0.41
N VAL A 26 14.91 -8.28 -0.61
CA VAL A 26 15.87 -9.33 -0.98
C VAL A 26 17.21 -8.73 -1.44
N ALA A 27 17.18 -7.62 -2.20
CA ALA A 27 18.39 -6.93 -2.62
C ALA A 27 19.21 -6.39 -1.43
N VAL A 28 18.55 -5.77 -0.45
CA VAL A 28 19.21 -5.26 0.76
C VAL A 28 19.76 -6.39 1.63
N LEU A 29 19.00 -7.47 1.82
CA LEU A 29 19.49 -8.66 2.53
C LEU A 29 20.72 -9.27 1.85
N SER A 30 20.72 -9.31 0.51
CA SER A 30 21.85 -9.81 -0.29
C SER A 30 23.08 -8.91 -0.14
N MET A 31 22.92 -7.58 -0.17
CA MET A 31 24.03 -6.63 0.03
C MET A 31 24.65 -6.74 1.43
N LEU A 32 23.84 -7.02 2.45
CA LEU A 32 24.30 -7.19 3.83
C LEU A 32 24.87 -8.59 4.11
N GLN A 33 24.90 -9.48 3.09
CA GLN A 33 25.23 -10.90 3.23
C GLN A 33 24.46 -11.58 4.38
N ALA A 34 23.24 -11.14 4.63
CA ALA A 34 22.41 -11.68 5.69
C ALA A 34 21.89 -13.06 5.26
N THR A 35 22.14 -14.08 6.07
CA THR A 35 21.68 -15.44 5.79
C THR A 35 20.16 -15.52 5.92
N LEU A 36 19.50 -16.01 4.87
CA LEU A 36 18.06 -16.24 4.90
C LEU A 36 17.74 -17.51 5.72
N SER A 37 17.59 -17.34 7.04
CA SER A 37 17.20 -18.41 7.94
C SER A 37 15.68 -18.63 7.94
N LEU A 38 15.22 -19.72 8.56
CA LEU A 38 13.79 -19.99 8.75
C LEU A 38 13.06 -18.82 9.42
N GLN A 39 13.69 -18.19 10.40
CA GLN A 39 13.16 -17.02 11.11
C GLN A 39 13.15 -15.78 10.22
N GLY A 40 14.17 -15.61 9.37
CA GLY A 40 14.18 -14.58 8.34
C GLY A 40 13.02 -14.73 7.35
N MET A 41 12.72 -15.95 6.90
CA MET A 41 11.56 -16.21 6.04
C MET A 41 10.23 -15.88 6.73
N ALA A 42 10.10 -16.17 8.03
CA ALA A 42 8.93 -15.78 8.81
C ALA A 42 8.76 -14.26 8.87
N ALA A 43 9.85 -13.50 9.04
CA ALA A 43 9.82 -12.04 9.02
C ALA A 43 9.42 -11.47 7.65
N ILE A 44 9.86 -12.11 6.54
CA ILE A 44 9.42 -11.75 5.19
C ILE A 44 7.90 -11.97 5.05
N ALA A 45 7.40 -13.12 5.48
CA ALA A 45 5.96 -13.42 5.42
C ALA A 45 5.13 -12.41 6.22
N LEU A 46 5.58 -12.03 7.42
CA LEU A 46 4.95 -10.98 8.22
C LEU A 46 4.97 -9.63 7.48
N THR A 47 6.11 -9.24 6.93
CA THR A 47 6.26 -7.98 6.18
C THR A 47 5.33 -7.94 4.97
N LEU A 48 5.21 -9.05 4.23
CA LEU A 48 4.27 -9.16 3.12
C LEU A 48 2.81 -9.06 3.59
N GLY A 49 2.46 -9.68 4.72
CA GLY A 49 1.13 -9.57 5.33
C GLY A 49 0.76 -8.12 5.64
N MET A 50 1.65 -7.39 6.32
CA MET A 50 1.45 -5.97 6.63
C MET A 50 1.35 -5.10 5.37
N ALA A 51 2.14 -5.40 4.33
CA ALA A 51 2.07 -4.67 3.07
C ALA A 51 0.77 -4.94 2.30
N ILE A 52 0.22 -6.15 2.39
CA ILE A 52 -1.10 -6.48 1.81
C ILE A 52 -2.20 -5.73 2.57
N ASP A 53 -2.16 -5.74 3.90
CA ASP A 53 -3.13 -5.03 4.75
C ASP A 53 -3.17 -3.53 4.44
N ALA A 54 -1.99 -2.90 4.37
CA ALA A 54 -1.84 -1.50 3.96
C ALA A 54 -2.47 -1.21 2.58
N ASN A 55 -2.25 -2.09 1.60
CA ASN A 55 -2.84 -1.93 0.27
C ASN A 55 -4.38 -2.10 0.29
N VAL A 56 -4.93 -3.01 1.09
CA VAL A 56 -6.40 -3.14 1.25
C VAL A 56 -6.96 -1.86 1.86
N LEU A 57 -6.32 -1.36 2.93
CA LEU A 57 -6.75 -0.15 3.64
C LEU A 57 -6.81 1.07 2.73
N ILE A 58 -5.78 1.29 1.90
CA ILE A 58 -5.76 2.39 0.91
C ILE A 58 -6.94 2.24 -0.06
N ASN A 59 -7.12 1.06 -0.64
CA ASN A 59 -8.18 0.81 -1.62
C ASN A 59 -9.57 1.02 -1.02
N GLU A 60 -9.78 0.57 0.21
CA GLU A 60 -11.06 0.75 0.89
C GLU A 60 -11.30 2.20 1.29
N ARG A 61 -10.27 2.94 1.72
CA ARG A 61 -10.42 4.37 2.04
C ARG A 61 -10.75 5.20 0.80
N VAL A 62 -10.09 4.94 -0.32
CA VAL A 62 -10.44 5.58 -1.60
C VAL A 62 -11.89 5.26 -2.00
N ARG A 63 -12.34 4.02 -1.80
CA ARG A 63 -13.73 3.63 -2.06
C ARG A 63 -14.73 4.34 -1.16
N GLU A 64 -14.38 4.55 0.12
CA GLU A 64 -15.20 5.28 1.08
C GLU A 64 -15.37 6.76 0.67
N GLU A 65 -14.29 7.44 0.29
CA GLU A 65 -14.35 8.83 -0.20
C GLU A 65 -15.16 8.95 -1.51
N LEU A 66 -15.06 7.97 -2.42
CA LEU A 66 -15.89 7.90 -3.62
C LEU A 66 -17.38 7.74 -3.31
N ARG A 67 -17.72 6.90 -2.32
CA ARG A 67 -19.11 6.73 -1.85
C ARG A 67 -19.63 7.99 -1.15
N GLY A 68 -18.75 8.76 -0.52
CA GLY A 68 -19.03 10.08 0.03
C GLY A 68 -19.28 11.17 -1.02
N GLY A 69 -19.20 10.84 -2.31
CA GLY A 69 -19.46 11.78 -3.42
C GLY A 69 -18.26 12.62 -3.86
N ALA A 70 -17.06 12.33 -3.35
CA ALA A 70 -15.85 13.02 -3.79
C ALA A 70 -15.54 12.72 -5.27
N SER A 71 -14.96 13.70 -5.97
CA SER A 71 -14.49 13.46 -7.34
C SER A 71 -13.39 12.38 -7.33
N PRO A 72 -13.25 11.57 -8.39
CA PRO A 72 -12.27 10.47 -8.39
C PRO A 72 -10.83 10.90 -8.08
N GLN A 73 -10.44 12.11 -8.47
CA GLN A 73 -9.13 12.68 -8.16
C GLN A 73 -8.98 13.06 -6.68
N ALA A 74 -10.00 13.74 -6.13
CA ALA A 74 -10.01 14.13 -4.73
C ALA A 74 -10.08 12.89 -3.81
N ALA A 75 -10.90 11.89 -4.17
CA ALA A 75 -11.03 10.66 -3.42
C ALA A 75 -9.71 9.87 -3.33
N ILE A 76 -8.94 9.82 -4.41
CA ILE A 76 -7.61 9.18 -4.40
C ILE A 76 -6.65 9.97 -3.51
N ALA A 77 -6.57 11.29 -3.65
CA ALA A 77 -5.65 12.11 -2.86
C ALA A 77 -5.95 12.03 -1.36
N THR A 78 -7.20 12.30 -0.97
CA THR A 78 -7.65 12.27 0.43
C THR A 78 -7.59 10.86 1.00
N GLY A 79 -7.97 9.85 0.22
CA GLY A 79 -7.92 8.45 0.64
C GLY A 79 -6.49 7.98 0.91
N TYR A 80 -5.54 8.38 0.06
CA TYR A 80 -4.13 8.05 0.23
C TYR A 80 -3.51 8.76 1.43
N GLU A 81 -3.82 10.05 1.64
CA GLU A 81 -3.31 10.83 2.76
C GLU A 81 -3.76 10.24 4.11
N ARG A 82 -5.05 9.90 4.24
CA ARG A 82 -5.62 9.29 5.46
C ARG A 82 -5.13 7.86 5.69
N ALA A 83 -5.06 7.05 4.65
CA ALA A 83 -4.55 5.69 4.79
C ALA A 83 -3.07 5.68 5.13
N TRP A 84 -2.29 6.62 4.58
CA TRP A 84 -0.86 6.74 4.83
C TRP A 84 -0.54 6.99 6.30
N SER A 85 -1.25 7.89 6.99
CA SER A 85 -1.01 8.14 8.42
C SER A 85 -1.24 6.87 9.25
N THR A 86 -2.33 6.14 8.99
CA THR A 86 -2.65 4.90 9.70
C THR A 86 -1.60 3.80 9.44
N ILE A 87 -1.13 3.67 8.19
CA ILE A 87 -0.06 2.73 7.81
C ILE A 87 1.26 3.11 8.50
N LEU A 88 1.57 4.40 8.56
CA LEU A 88 2.76 4.92 9.22
C LEU A 88 2.75 4.55 10.70
N ASP A 89 1.68 4.87 11.41
CA ASP A 89 1.56 4.62 12.85
C ASP A 89 1.66 3.12 13.18
N SER A 90 1.04 2.28 12.34
CA SER A 90 1.09 0.83 12.47
C SER A 90 2.51 0.29 12.27
N ASN A 91 3.22 0.75 11.23
CA ASN A 91 4.60 0.34 10.96
C ASN A 91 5.61 0.92 11.95
N VAL A 92 5.37 2.12 12.50
CA VAL A 92 6.24 2.71 13.53
C VAL A 92 6.16 1.89 14.82
N THR A 93 4.95 1.47 15.22
CA THR A 93 4.77 0.63 16.41
C THR A 93 5.49 -0.71 16.28
N THR A 94 5.38 -1.36 15.12
CA THR A 94 6.08 -2.63 14.86
C THR A 94 7.59 -2.44 14.69
N LEU A 95 8.03 -1.30 14.16
CA LEU A 95 9.44 -0.93 14.08
C LEU A 95 10.05 -0.77 15.49
N ILE A 96 9.34 -0.13 16.42
CA ILE A 96 9.79 -0.01 17.81
C ILE A 96 9.99 -1.41 18.43
N ALA A 97 9.01 -2.32 18.23
CA ALA A 97 9.14 -3.70 18.67
C ALA A 97 10.33 -4.40 18.00
N GLY A 98 10.52 -4.22 16.68
CA GLY A 98 11.65 -4.76 15.93
C GLY A 98 13.00 -4.26 16.45
N ILE A 99 13.12 -2.98 16.78
CA ILE A 99 14.33 -2.40 17.38
C ILE A 99 14.60 -2.99 18.75
N ALA A 100 13.57 -3.16 19.59
CA ALA A 100 13.71 -3.83 20.88
C ALA A 100 14.21 -5.28 20.70
N LEU A 101 13.66 -6.03 19.73
CA LEU A 101 14.13 -7.38 19.40
C LEU A 101 15.56 -7.39 18.84
N LEU A 102 16.00 -6.35 18.13
CA LEU A 102 17.39 -6.22 17.69
C LEU A 102 18.36 -5.95 18.85
N ALA A 103 17.94 -5.12 19.80
CA ALA A 103 18.77 -4.71 20.94
C ALA A 103 18.88 -5.80 22.00
N PHE A 104 17.77 -6.47 22.31
CA PHE A 104 17.67 -7.44 23.41
C PHE A 104 17.53 -8.89 22.94
N GLY A 105 17.19 -9.12 21.67
CA GLY A 105 17.04 -10.46 21.13
C GLY A 105 18.36 -11.14 20.81
N SER A 106 18.38 -12.46 20.90
CA SER A 106 19.55 -13.30 20.65
C SER A 106 19.23 -14.46 19.70
N GLY A 107 20.27 -14.98 19.05
CA GLY A 107 20.19 -16.12 18.13
C GLY A 107 19.08 -15.97 17.07
N PRO A 108 18.11 -16.90 17.00
CA PRO A 108 17.01 -16.87 16.03
C PRO A 108 16.16 -15.60 16.03
N VAL A 109 15.92 -15.01 17.21
CA VAL A 109 15.07 -13.82 17.38
C VAL A 109 15.74 -12.59 16.76
N ARG A 110 17.06 -12.49 16.90
CA ARG A 110 17.84 -11.40 16.30
C ARG A 110 17.81 -11.48 14.77
N GLY A 111 17.87 -12.68 14.20
CA GLY A 111 17.73 -12.91 12.76
C GLY A 111 16.37 -12.48 12.22
N PHE A 112 15.28 -12.80 12.94
CA PHE A 112 13.94 -12.29 12.63
C PHE A 112 13.91 -10.75 12.67
N ALA A 113 14.46 -10.16 13.72
CA ALA A 113 14.41 -8.72 13.97
C ALA A 113 15.14 -7.92 12.87
N VAL A 114 16.30 -8.40 12.39
CA VAL A 114 17.03 -7.76 11.27
C VAL A 114 16.15 -7.70 10.03
N VAL A 115 15.57 -8.83 9.64
CA VAL A 115 14.74 -8.91 8.42
C VAL A 115 13.46 -8.09 8.57
N HIS A 116 12.84 -8.10 9.76
CA HIS A 116 11.63 -7.33 10.03
C HIS A 116 11.86 -5.82 9.94
N VAL A 117 12.93 -5.32 10.58
CA VAL A 117 13.29 -3.89 10.54
C VAL A 117 13.65 -3.47 9.12
N LEU A 118 14.44 -4.25 8.40
CA LEU A 118 14.75 -3.97 6.99
C LEU A 118 13.49 -3.99 6.12
N GLY A 119 12.58 -4.93 6.36
CA GLY A 119 11.30 -5.03 5.65
C GLY A 119 10.42 -3.81 5.79
N ILE A 120 10.31 -3.26 7.01
CA ILE A 120 9.57 -2.01 7.25
C ILE A 120 10.26 -0.84 6.55
N LEU A 121 11.59 -0.71 6.68
CA LEU A 121 12.34 0.39 6.07
C LEU A 121 12.25 0.37 4.54
N THR A 122 12.40 -0.80 3.91
CA THR A 122 12.26 -0.94 2.45
C THR A 122 10.83 -0.68 2.01
N SER A 123 9.83 -1.09 2.80
CA SER A 123 8.41 -0.85 2.51
C SER A 123 8.08 0.63 2.54
N MET A 124 8.52 1.35 3.57
CA MET A 124 8.31 2.80 3.68
C MET A 124 9.03 3.56 2.57
N PHE A 125 10.26 3.17 2.23
CA PHE A 125 10.98 3.77 1.10
C PHE A 125 10.27 3.49 -0.24
N SER A 126 9.88 2.24 -0.47
CA SER A 126 9.12 1.82 -1.65
C SER A 126 7.83 2.62 -1.79
N ALA A 127 7.10 2.83 -0.70
CA ALA A 127 5.86 3.61 -0.70
C ALA A 127 6.10 5.09 -1.07
N VAL A 128 7.19 5.71 -0.62
CA VAL A 128 7.55 7.09 -1.02
C VAL A 128 7.91 7.16 -2.50
N VAL A 129 8.74 6.23 -3.00
CA VAL A 129 9.11 6.17 -4.41
C VAL A 129 7.89 5.88 -5.28
N PHE A 130 7.03 4.97 -4.85
CA PHE A 130 5.79 4.62 -5.52
C PHE A 130 4.81 5.79 -5.52
N SER A 131 4.65 6.50 -4.40
CA SER A 131 3.81 7.70 -4.29
C SER A 131 4.30 8.79 -5.26
N ARG A 132 5.60 9.06 -5.30
CA ARG A 132 6.20 10.02 -6.27
C ARG A 132 6.05 9.55 -7.71
N GLY A 133 6.20 8.25 -7.97
CA GLY A 133 6.00 7.64 -9.30
C GLY A 133 4.54 7.74 -9.75
N LEU A 134 3.59 7.48 -8.85
CA LEU A 134 2.16 7.59 -9.09
C LEU A 134 1.76 9.05 -9.33
N VAL A 135 2.24 9.97 -8.49
CA VAL A 135 2.03 11.41 -8.65
C VAL A 135 2.62 11.89 -9.97
N ASN A 136 3.83 11.49 -10.34
CA ASN A 136 4.44 11.88 -11.62
C ASN A 136 3.71 11.26 -12.82
N LEU A 137 3.29 9.99 -12.72
CA LEU A 137 2.52 9.34 -13.79
C LEU A 137 1.13 9.96 -13.97
N TYR A 138 0.50 10.36 -12.86
CA TYR A 138 -0.85 10.90 -12.84
C TYR A 138 -0.89 12.40 -13.15
N TYR A 139 -0.08 13.22 -12.48
CA TYR A 139 0.01 14.66 -12.72
C TYR A 139 0.88 15.01 -13.94
N GLY A 140 1.91 14.24 -14.24
CA GLY A 140 2.76 14.45 -15.42
C GLY A 140 2.08 14.12 -16.76
N ARG A 141 0.96 13.38 -16.75
CA ARG A 141 0.14 13.07 -17.95
C ARG A 141 -1.22 13.78 -18.01
N GLN A 142 -1.53 14.71 -17.10
CA GLN A 142 -2.80 15.44 -17.12
C GLN A 142 -2.66 16.82 -17.75
N LYS A 143 -2.61 16.86 -19.09
CA LYS A 143 -3.13 18.01 -19.86
C LYS A 143 -4.60 17.82 -20.30
N LYS A 144 -5.25 16.67 -20.03
CA LYS A 144 -6.71 16.39 -20.15
C LYS A 144 -6.97 14.89 -20.03
N LEU A 145 -7.75 14.41 -19.06
CA LEU A 145 -8.40 13.09 -19.13
C LEU A 145 -9.92 13.22 -18.96
N LYS A 146 -10.63 12.97 -20.07
CA LYS A 146 -12.08 12.79 -20.16
C LYS A 146 -12.39 11.32 -19.90
N GLY A 147 -12.82 10.98 -18.69
CA GLY A 147 -13.49 9.71 -18.40
C GLY A 147 -12.63 8.64 -17.73
N VAL A 148 -13.15 8.13 -16.63
CA VAL A 148 -12.66 6.94 -15.91
C VAL A 148 -13.66 5.82 -16.18
N SER A 149 -13.17 4.66 -16.64
CA SER A 149 -13.97 3.44 -16.73
C SER A 149 -14.15 2.86 -15.32
N ILE A 150 -15.11 3.43 -14.59
CA ILE A 150 -15.73 2.79 -13.44
C ILE A 150 -17.06 2.21 -13.93
N GLY A 151 -17.25 0.91 -13.69
CA GLY A 151 -18.44 0.17 -14.09
C GLY A 151 -19.76 0.84 -13.70
N GLN A 152 -20.78 0.58 -14.51
CA GLN A 152 -22.16 1.08 -14.49
C GLN A 152 -22.57 1.80 -13.20
N ILE A 153 -22.42 3.12 -13.19
CA ILE A 153 -22.98 4.01 -12.18
C ILE A 153 -24.50 4.04 -12.45
N TRP A 154 -25.28 3.30 -11.66
CA TRP A 154 -26.71 3.48 -11.60
C TRP A 154 -27.02 4.89 -11.08
N LYS A 155 -27.69 5.70 -11.90
CA LYS A 155 -28.21 7.01 -11.53
C LYS A 155 -29.69 6.84 -11.14
N PRO A 156 -30.12 7.22 -9.93
CA PRO A 156 -31.54 7.30 -9.62
C PRO A 156 -32.19 8.41 -10.46
N ALA A 157 -33.21 8.06 -11.23
CA ALA A 157 -34.03 9.04 -11.94
C ALA A 157 -34.82 9.86 -10.92
N THR A 158 -34.43 11.11 -10.71
CA THR A 158 -35.26 12.07 -9.98
C THR A 158 -35.52 13.29 -10.85
N ASN A 159 -36.81 13.62 -10.93
CA ASN A 159 -37.43 14.89 -11.32
C ASN A 159 -37.74 15.08 -12.82
N ALA A 160 -38.85 14.45 -13.24
CA ALA A 160 -39.67 14.99 -14.33
C ALA A 160 -40.42 16.24 -13.81
N PRO A 161 -40.41 17.38 -14.54
CA PRO A 161 -41.19 18.54 -14.15
C PRO A 161 -42.70 18.29 -14.33
N ALA A 162 -43.47 18.73 -13.34
CA ALA A 162 -44.93 18.72 -13.34
C ALA A 162 -45.50 19.40 -14.59
N LYS A 163 -46.46 18.75 -15.25
CA LYS A 163 -47.38 19.37 -16.20
C LYS A 163 -48.76 19.41 -15.55
N SER A 164 -49.27 20.62 -15.33
CA SER A 164 -50.70 20.94 -15.22
C SER A 164 -51.05 21.87 -16.36
#